data_AF-A0A927ZF41-F1
#
_entry.id   AF-A0A927ZF41-F1
#
_cell.length_a   1.000
_cell.length_b   1.000
_cell.length_c   1.000
_cell.angle_alpha   90.00
_cell.angle_beta   90.00
_cell.angle_gamma   90.00
#
_symmetry.space_group_name_H-M   'P 1'
#
loop_
_entity.id
_entity.type
_entity.pdbx_description
1 polymer ?
#
loop_
_entity_poly.entity_id
_entity_poly.type
_entity_poly.pdbx_seq_one_letter_code
_entity_poly.pdbx_strand_id
1 'polypeptide(L)'
;MQGTNPYQYALSCLGGKWKMTILHHIHHHGVIRFSKTKKTLPVSEKVLSQQLKELIEDGLIERIQYNTIPLKVEYILTPAGERIIPALDMIYMWSIERMRELDIEIDPDAFLVHTQKKYHKCVSEIIKNYEQFCDFVDYVVEKNLSLEDTTADFMSNKEEIVERLLSHSAQSKEENNK
;
A
#
# COMPACT_ATOMS: atom_id res chain seq x y z
N MET A 1 23.84 -17.08 -6.11
CA MET A 1 23.39 -15.67 -6.21
C MET A 1 23.00 -15.23 -4.82
N GLN A 2 23.51 -14.09 -4.34
CA GLN A 2 23.08 -13.54 -3.05
C GLN A 2 21.64 -13.03 -3.21
N GLY A 3 20.73 -13.44 -2.32
CA GLY A 3 19.32 -13.04 -2.40
C GLY A 3 19.14 -11.54 -2.16
N THR A 4 18.08 -10.95 -2.74
CA THR A 4 17.73 -9.54 -2.53
C THR A 4 17.01 -9.38 -1.18
N ASN A 5 17.47 -8.44 -0.35
CA ASN A 5 16.79 -8.14 0.91
C ASN A 5 15.43 -7.45 0.63
N PRO A 6 14.31 -7.89 1.24
CA PRO A 6 12.99 -7.31 0.98
C PRO A 6 12.88 -5.81 1.28
N TYR A 7 13.55 -5.30 2.32
CA TYR A 7 13.57 -3.86 2.62
C TYR A 7 14.31 -3.07 1.55
N GLN A 8 15.42 -3.62 1.03
CA GLN A 8 16.16 -2.99 -0.07
C GLN A 8 15.32 -2.95 -1.34
N TYR A 9 14.59 -4.02 -1.64
CA TYR A 9 13.67 -4.07 -2.78
C TYR A 9 12.55 -3.03 -2.63
N ALA A 10 11.85 -3.00 -1.48
CA ALA A 10 10.81 -2.01 -1.21
C ALA A 10 11.33 -0.57 -1.34
N LEU A 11 12.54 -0.30 -0.82
CA LEU A 11 13.16 1.01 -0.94
C LEU A 11 13.57 1.35 -2.38
N SER A 12 13.93 0.37 -3.20
CA SER A 12 14.19 0.63 -4.62
C SER A 12 12.93 1.03 -5.40
N CYS A 13 11.80 0.39 -5.09
CA CYS A 13 10.51 0.67 -5.74
C CYS A 13 9.87 1.97 -5.22
N LEU A 14 9.98 2.27 -3.92
CA LEU A 14 9.21 3.34 -3.26
C LEU A 14 10.08 4.52 -2.82
N GLY A 15 11.39 4.34 -2.75
CA GLY A 15 12.32 5.36 -2.31
C GLY A 15 12.36 6.56 -3.25
N GLY A 16 12.75 7.69 -2.68
CA GLY A 16 12.76 8.98 -3.36
C GLY A 16 11.65 9.91 -2.86
N LYS A 17 11.79 11.20 -3.17
CA LYS A 17 10.92 12.25 -2.62
C LYS A 17 9.47 12.17 -3.13
N TRP A 18 9.25 11.65 -4.34
CA TRP A 18 7.98 11.84 -5.05
C TRP A 18 7.20 10.56 -5.32
N LYS A 19 7.82 9.38 -5.33
CA LYS A 19 7.14 8.12 -5.71
C LYS A 19 5.91 7.85 -4.85
N MET A 20 6.05 7.89 -3.52
CA MET A 20 4.93 7.67 -2.59
C MET A 20 3.82 8.72 -2.76
N THR A 21 4.19 10.01 -2.89
CA THR A 21 3.24 11.11 -3.11
C THR A 21 2.47 10.94 -4.43
N ILE A 22 3.15 10.54 -5.50
CA ILE A 22 2.52 10.29 -6.81
C ILE A 22 1.55 9.11 -6.72
N LEU A 23 1.94 8.00 -6.09
CA LEU A 23 1.06 6.84 -5.90
C LEU A 23 -0.21 7.22 -5.14
N HIS A 24 -0.09 7.94 -4.02
CA HIS A 24 -1.25 8.47 -3.29
C HIS A 24 -2.09 9.43 -4.11
N HIS A 25 -1.46 10.31 -4.89
CA HIS A 25 -2.17 11.24 -5.75
C HIS A 25 -3.02 10.52 -6.80
N ILE A 26 -2.49 9.43 -7.39
CA ILE A 26 -3.24 8.57 -8.30
C ILE A 26 -4.38 7.87 -7.56
N HIS A 27 -4.11 7.24 -6.42
CA HIS A 27 -5.14 6.57 -5.62
C HIS A 27 -6.31 7.50 -5.23
N HIS A 28 -5.98 8.75 -4.86
CA HIS A 28 -6.96 9.75 -4.46
C HIS A 28 -7.87 10.15 -5.62
N HIS A 29 -7.29 10.41 -6.80
CA HIS A 29 -8.05 10.86 -7.98
C HIS A 29 -8.58 9.70 -8.85
N GLY A 30 -8.14 8.48 -8.62
CA GLY A 30 -8.35 7.29 -9.46
C GLY A 30 -7.54 7.31 -10.76
N VAL A 31 -7.45 8.47 -11.41
CA VAL A 31 -6.70 8.69 -12.64
C VAL A 31 -6.10 10.08 -12.66
N ILE A 32 -4.85 10.20 -13.14
CA ILE A 32 -4.17 11.50 -13.26
C ILE A 32 -3.69 11.76 -14.69
N ARG A 33 -3.40 13.03 -14.97
CA ARG A 33 -2.76 13.48 -16.21
C ARG A 33 -1.57 14.35 -15.87
N PHE A 34 -0.48 14.19 -16.62
CA PHE A 34 0.78 14.90 -16.39
C PHE A 34 0.61 16.41 -16.16
N SER A 35 -0.12 17.08 -17.05
CA SER A 35 -0.31 18.54 -17.01
C SER A 35 -1.14 19.01 -15.82
N LYS A 36 -2.06 18.19 -15.30
CA LYS A 36 -2.82 18.50 -14.09
C LYS A 36 -1.97 18.24 -12.85
N THR A 37 -1.28 17.10 -12.79
CA THR A 37 -0.42 16.73 -11.67
C THR A 37 0.70 17.75 -11.44
N LYS A 38 1.30 18.27 -12.51
CA LYS A 38 2.30 19.37 -12.42
C LYS A 38 1.74 20.64 -11.75
N LYS A 39 0.45 20.92 -11.91
CA LYS A 39 -0.19 22.11 -11.29
C LYS A 39 -0.51 21.88 -9.82
N THR A 40 -0.75 20.63 -9.44
CA THR A 40 -1.12 20.26 -8.07
C THR A 40 0.09 19.97 -7.19
N LEU A 41 1.12 19.31 -7.74
CA LEU A 41 2.33 18.95 -7.01
C LEU A 41 3.48 19.91 -7.38
N PRO A 42 4.25 20.42 -6.40
CA PRO A 42 5.38 21.32 -6.66
C PRO A 42 6.63 20.56 -7.16
N VAL A 43 6.45 19.77 -8.21
CA VAL A 43 7.48 18.92 -8.85
C VAL A 43 7.83 19.45 -10.24
N SER A 44 9.11 19.44 -10.60
CA SER A 44 9.53 19.83 -11.95
C SER A 44 9.11 18.80 -13.00
N GLU A 45 8.93 19.22 -14.25
CA GLU A 45 8.52 18.31 -15.33
C GLU A 45 9.49 17.15 -15.52
N LYS A 46 10.79 17.43 -15.46
CA LYS A 46 11.85 16.42 -15.60
C LYS A 46 11.74 15.38 -14.50
N VAL A 47 11.54 15.82 -13.25
CA VAL A 47 11.41 14.90 -12.10
C VAL A 47 10.11 14.11 -12.21
N LEU A 48 8.97 14.75 -12.47
CA LEU A 48 7.69 14.04 -12.61
C LEU A 48 7.74 12.99 -13.72
N SER A 49 8.31 13.33 -14.87
CA SER A 49 8.48 12.40 -16.00
C SER A 49 9.33 11.19 -15.62
N GLN A 50 10.47 11.43 -14.95
CA GLN A 50 11.37 10.38 -14.49
C GLN A 50 10.69 9.46 -13.46
N GLN A 51 9.98 10.03 -12.49
CA GLN A 51 9.32 9.27 -11.44
C GLN A 51 8.14 8.44 -11.97
N LEU A 52 7.35 9.00 -12.90
CA LEU A 52 6.29 8.23 -13.58
C LEU A 52 6.89 7.08 -14.40
N LYS A 53 8.02 7.30 -15.08
CA LYS A 53 8.71 6.24 -15.82
C LYS A 53 9.17 5.11 -14.89
N GLU A 54 9.84 5.45 -13.80
CA GLU A 54 10.30 4.47 -12.80
C GLU A 54 9.12 3.68 -12.21
N LEU A 55 8.02 4.34 -11.86
CA LEU A 55 6.83 3.65 -11.33
C LEU A 55 6.16 2.72 -12.35
N ILE A 56 6.26 3.01 -13.64
CA ILE A 56 5.82 2.11 -14.72
C ILE A 56 6.76 0.90 -14.82
N GLU A 57 8.08 1.14 -14.77
CA GLU A 57 9.10 0.09 -14.81
C GLU A 57 9.01 -0.84 -13.59
N ASP A 58 8.70 -0.28 -12.41
CA ASP A 58 8.43 -1.02 -11.16
C ASP A 58 7.05 -1.73 -11.18
N GLY A 59 6.22 -1.52 -12.22
CA GLY A 59 4.92 -2.16 -12.38
C GLY A 59 3.84 -1.67 -11.41
N LEU A 60 4.04 -0.51 -10.78
CA LEU A 60 3.10 0.06 -9.81
C LEU A 60 2.03 0.94 -10.47
N ILE A 61 2.34 1.53 -11.63
CA ILE A 61 1.38 2.33 -12.41
C ILE A 61 1.37 1.90 -13.87
N GLU A 62 0.28 2.17 -14.56
CA GLU A 62 0.17 1.99 -16.01
C GLU A 62 -0.12 3.33 -16.71
N ARG A 63 0.37 3.46 -17.95
CA ARG A 63 0.15 4.61 -18.81
C ARG A 63 -0.82 4.26 -19.91
N ILE A 64 -1.99 4.92 -19.92
CA ILE A 64 -3.02 4.74 -20.93
C ILE A 64 -2.97 5.90 -21.91
N GLN A 65 -2.82 5.59 -23.21
CA GLN A 65 -2.84 6.58 -24.28
C GLN A 65 -4.11 6.44 -25.11
N TYR A 66 -4.83 7.55 -25.27
CA TYR A 66 -6.02 7.63 -26.12
C TYR A 66 -5.68 8.40 -27.39
N ASN A 67 -6.02 7.82 -28.54
CA ASN A 67 -5.85 8.46 -29.85
C ASN A 67 -6.96 9.50 -30.11
N THR A 68 -6.96 10.55 -29.30
CA THR A 68 -7.84 11.73 -29.43
C THR A 68 -7.08 12.90 -30.02
N ILE A 69 -7.79 13.92 -30.52
CA ILE A 69 -7.22 15.23 -30.87
C ILE A 69 -7.78 16.24 -29.87
N PRO A 70 -6.97 16.81 -28.96
CA PRO A 70 -5.54 16.56 -28.74
C PRO A 70 -5.26 15.19 -28.09
N LEU A 71 -4.02 14.71 -28.23
CA LEU A 71 -3.59 13.42 -27.65
C LEU A 71 -3.79 13.44 -26.13
N LYS A 72 -4.44 12.41 -25.61
CA LYS A 72 -4.75 12.28 -24.19
C LYS A 72 -3.95 11.12 -23.59
N VAL A 73 -3.26 11.40 -22.49
CA VAL A 73 -2.48 10.42 -21.73
C VAL A 73 -2.94 10.46 -20.27
N GLU A 74 -3.22 9.29 -19.72
CA GLU A 74 -3.64 9.08 -18.34
C GLU A 74 -2.74 8.06 -17.65
N TYR A 75 -2.65 8.18 -16.34
CA TYR A 75 -1.91 7.25 -15.48
C TYR A 75 -2.85 6.74 -14.39
N ILE A 76 -2.87 5.43 -14.18
CA ILE A 76 -3.64 4.77 -13.12
C ILE A 76 -2.74 3.78 -12.36
N LEU A 77 -3.18 3.37 -11.16
CA LEU A 77 -2.51 2.33 -10.40
C LEU A 77 -2.76 0.96 -11.06
N THR A 78 -1.74 0.10 -11.04
CA THR A 78 -1.94 -1.32 -11.33
C THR A 78 -2.53 -2.03 -10.10
N PRO A 79 -2.97 -3.30 -10.21
CA PRO A 79 -3.34 -4.07 -9.02
C PRO A 79 -2.23 -4.17 -7.97
N ALA A 80 -0.95 -4.15 -8.38
CA ALA A 80 0.18 -4.09 -7.44
C ALA A 80 0.31 -2.71 -6.79
N GLY A 81 0.12 -1.64 -7.56
CA GLY A 81 0.09 -0.26 -7.04
C GLY A 81 -1.05 0.01 -6.07
N GLU A 82 -2.23 -0.58 -6.27
CA GLU A 82 -3.33 -0.47 -5.30
C GLU A 82 -3.00 -1.20 -3.98
N ARG A 83 -2.35 -2.38 -4.05
CA ARG A 83 -1.99 -3.15 -2.85
C ARG A 83 -0.95 -2.46 -1.96
N ILE A 84 -0.13 -1.54 -2.49
CA ILE A 84 0.89 -0.85 -1.68
C ILE A 84 0.33 0.36 -0.92
N ILE A 85 -0.80 0.94 -1.35
CA ILE A 85 -1.39 2.13 -0.72
C ILE A 85 -1.58 1.96 0.80
N PRO A 86 -2.11 0.83 1.29
CA PRO A 86 -2.12 0.52 2.72
C PRO A 86 -0.81 0.68 3.48
N ALA A 87 0.29 0.18 2.91
CA ALA A 87 1.60 0.26 3.57
C ALA A 87 2.12 1.70 3.57
N LEU A 88 1.84 2.46 2.51
CA LEU A 88 2.17 3.88 2.44
C LEU A 88 1.39 4.70 3.48
N ASP A 89 0.10 4.38 3.70
CA ASP A 89 -0.72 4.99 4.75
C ASP A 89 -0.09 4.77 6.13
N MET A 90 0.34 3.54 6.44
CA MET A 90 1.02 3.23 7.71
C MET A 90 2.33 4.01 7.88
N ILE A 91 3.16 4.06 6.84
CA ILE A 91 4.43 4.81 6.86
C ILE A 91 4.14 6.30 7.11
N TYR A 92 3.10 6.84 6.47
CA TYR A 92 2.67 8.22 6.66
C TYR A 92 2.26 8.47 8.11
N MET A 93 1.37 7.65 8.68
CA MET A 93 0.94 7.80 10.09
C MET A 93 2.12 7.77 11.05
N TRP A 94 2.98 6.76 10.93
CA TRP A 94 4.19 6.64 11.75
C TRP A 94 5.07 7.87 11.61
N SER A 95 5.27 8.38 10.40
CA SER A 95 6.11 9.55 10.15
C SER A 95 5.56 10.81 10.81
N ILE A 96 4.24 11.02 10.80
CA ILE A 96 3.60 12.16 11.45
C ILE A 96 3.82 12.10 12.97
N GLU A 97 3.63 10.94 13.58
CA GLU A 97 3.88 10.74 15.02
C GLU A 97 5.35 11.00 15.35
N ARG A 98 6.27 10.43 14.57
CA ARG A 98 7.71 10.58 14.76
C ARG A 98 8.18 12.03 14.59
N MET A 99 7.63 12.76 13.63
CA MET A 99 7.93 14.18 13.43
C MET A 99 7.47 15.03 14.61
N ARG A 100 6.30 14.73 15.20
CA ARG A 100 5.82 15.42 16.41
C ARG A 100 6.72 15.17 17.62
N GLU A 101 7.16 13.93 17.84
CA GLU A 101 8.09 13.59 18.93
C GLU A 101 9.42 14.34 18.83
N LEU A 102 9.87 14.59 17.60
CA LEU A 102 11.14 15.23 17.29
C LEU A 102 11.02 16.75 17.08
N ASP A 103 9.82 17.31 17.24
CA ASP A 103 9.50 18.73 16.98
C ASP A 103 9.91 19.18 15.55
N ILE A 104 9.72 18.30 14.58
CA ILE A 104 9.96 18.59 13.17
C ILE A 104 8.69 19.18 12.56
N GLU A 105 8.80 20.38 11.98
CA GLU A 105 7.69 21.02 11.28
C GLU A 105 7.18 20.15 10.12
N ILE A 106 5.87 19.93 10.10
CA ILE A 106 5.21 19.18 9.03
C ILE A 106 4.87 20.17 7.92
N ASP A 107 5.36 19.89 6.72
CA ASP A 107 5.02 20.65 5.51
C ASP A 107 3.49 20.69 5.33
N PRO A 108 2.84 21.87 5.31
CA PRO A 108 1.40 21.99 5.09
C PRO A 108 0.93 21.32 3.80
N ASP A 109 1.78 21.27 2.77
CA ASP A 109 1.48 20.65 1.48
C ASP A 109 1.53 19.12 1.53
N ALA A 110 2.08 18.52 2.61
CA ALA A 110 2.06 17.07 2.82
C ALA A 110 0.64 16.49 2.95
N PHE A 111 -0.35 17.34 3.20
CA PHE A 111 -1.76 16.96 3.35
C PHE A 111 -2.59 17.06 2.06
N LEU A 112 -2.04 17.58 0.95
CA LEU A 112 -2.79 17.80 -0.31
C LEU A 112 -3.40 16.53 -0.92
N VAL A 113 -2.95 15.34 -0.52
CA VAL A 113 -3.49 14.03 -0.96
C VAL A 113 -4.21 13.24 0.15
N HIS A 114 -4.17 13.71 1.40
CA HIS A 114 -4.68 13.00 2.57
C HIS A 114 -6.06 13.51 3.07
N THR A 115 -6.75 14.32 2.26
CA THR A 115 -8.08 14.83 2.63
C THR A 115 -9.19 13.79 2.38
N GLN A 116 -9.84 13.33 3.47
CA GLN A 116 -11.21 12.77 3.60
C GLN A 116 -11.42 11.26 3.91
N LYS A 117 -12.62 10.98 4.46
CA LYS A 117 -13.26 9.73 4.94
C LYS A 117 -12.83 8.38 4.33
N LYS A 118 -12.34 8.35 3.09
CA LYS A 118 -11.81 7.14 2.43
C LYS A 118 -10.61 6.56 3.19
N TYR A 119 -9.81 7.43 3.80
CA TYR A 119 -8.66 7.06 4.64
C TYR A 119 -9.06 6.25 5.88
N HIS A 120 -10.14 6.63 6.57
CA HIS A 120 -10.64 5.88 7.74
C HIS A 120 -11.06 4.45 7.38
N LYS A 121 -11.67 4.26 6.20
CA LYS A 121 -12.07 2.92 5.75
C LYS A 121 -10.86 2.06 5.41
N CYS A 122 -9.90 2.62 4.65
CA CYS A 122 -8.64 1.95 4.31
C CYS A 122 -7.87 1.54 5.58
N VAL A 123 -7.65 2.49 6.50
CA VAL A 123 -7.00 2.24 7.79
C VAL A 123 -7.77 1.21 8.62
N SER A 124 -9.10 1.24 8.63
CA SER A 124 -9.89 0.20 9.35
C SER A 124 -9.75 -1.19 8.74
N GLU A 125 -9.68 -1.31 7.42
CA GLU A 125 -9.47 -2.58 6.72
C GLU A 125 -8.04 -3.09 6.96
N ILE A 126 -7.07 -2.19 7.01
CA ILE A 126 -5.68 -2.49 7.33
C ILE A 126 -5.52 -3.00 8.75
N ILE A 127 -6.09 -2.30 9.73
CA ILE A 127 -6.08 -2.71 11.13
C ILE A 127 -6.75 -4.06 11.27
N LYS A 128 -7.91 -4.26 10.63
CA LYS A 128 -8.63 -5.55 10.65
C LYS A 128 -7.82 -6.68 10.01
N ASN A 129 -7.12 -6.40 8.91
CA ASN A 129 -6.25 -7.38 8.26
C ASN A 129 -5.00 -7.69 9.10
N TYR A 130 -4.48 -6.71 9.86
CA TYR A 130 -3.37 -6.89 10.78
C TYR A 130 -3.80 -7.71 12.00
N GLU A 131 -4.98 -7.44 12.57
CA GLU A 131 -5.59 -8.27 13.62
C GLU A 131 -5.75 -9.72 13.16
N GLN A 132 -6.28 -9.95 11.94
CA GLN A 132 -6.38 -11.30 11.38
C GLN A 132 -5.02 -11.98 11.17
N PHE A 133 -3.99 -11.20 10.81
CA PHE A 133 -2.64 -11.73 10.69
C PHE A 133 -2.05 -12.08 12.07
N CYS A 134 -2.27 -11.25 13.08
CA CYS A 134 -1.88 -11.53 14.46
C CYS A 134 -2.58 -12.79 14.98
N ASP A 135 -3.91 -12.91 14.80
CA ASP A 135 -4.69 -14.10 15.16
C ASP A 135 -4.14 -15.37 14.48
N PHE A 136 -3.72 -15.25 13.22
CA PHE A 136 -3.10 -16.36 12.49
C PHE A 136 -1.71 -16.72 13.04
N VAL A 137 -0.86 -15.73 13.34
CA VAL A 137 0.45 -15.95 13.93
C VAL A 137 0.31 -16.59 15.32
N ASP A 138 -0.61 -16.10 16.14
CA ASP A 138 -0.92 -16.65 17.45
C ASP A 138 -1.39 -18.10 17.33
N TYR A 139 -2.29 -18.40 16.38
CA TYR A 139 -2.71 -19.76 16.08
C TYR A 139 -1.55 -20.69 15.67
N VAL A 140 -0.67 -20.22 14.78
CA VAL A 140 0.51 -20.99 14.32
C VAL A 140 1.44 -21.29 15.50
N VAL A 141 1.66 -20.30 16.37
CA VAL A 141 2.47 -20.42 17.59
C VAL A 141 1.82 -21.38 18.58
N GLU A 142 0.53 -21.25 18.87
CA GLU A 142 -0.23 -22.13 19.77
C GLU A 142 -0.23 -23.59 19.31
N LYS A 143 -0.27 -23.82 17.99
CA LYS A 143 -0.26 -25.16 17.39
C LYS A 143 1.14 -25.72 17.13
N ASN A 144 2.21 -25.01 17.50
CA ASN A 144 3.60 -25.39 17.26
C ASN A 144 3.89 -25.73 15.78
N LEU A 145 3.23 -25.00 14.86
CA LEU A 145 3.40 -25.19 13.43
C LEU A 145 4.67 -24.46 12.95
N SER A 146 5.35 -25.05 11.96
CA SER A 146 6.56 -24.47 11.36
C SER A 146 6.21 -23.19 10.63
N LEU A 147 6.72 -22.05 11.11
CA LEU A 147 6.48 -20.72 10.53
C LEU A 147 6.95 -20.63 9.06
N GLU A 148 8.03 -21.31 8.70
CA GLU A 148 8.60 -21.28 7.33
C GLU A 148 7.71 -22.01 6.32
N ASP A 149 7.13 -23.15 6.70
CA ASP A 149 6.22 -23.92 5.83
C ASP A 149 4.85 -23.24 5.73
N THR A 150 4.38 -22.61 6.82
CA THR A 150 3.05 -22.00 6.88
C THR A 150 3.00 -20.63 6.20
N THR A 151 4.11 -19.87 6.16
CA THR A 151 4.17 -18.60 5.41
C THR A 151 4.17 -18.80 3.90
N ALA A 152 4.80 -19.86 3.39
CA ALA A 152 4.76 -20.21 1.97
C ALA A 152 3.34 -20.59 1.50
N ASP A 153 2.60 -21.32 2.35
CA ASP A 153 1.21 -21.71 2.10
C ASP A 153 0.24 -20.51 2.21
N PHE A 154 0.44 -19.62 3.20
CA PHE A 154 -0.35 -18.40 3.34
C PHE A 154 -0.19 -17.44 2.15
N MET A 155 1.03 -17.30 1.62
CA MET A 155 1.30 -16.47 0.45
C MET A 155 0.71 -17.05 -0.84
N SER A 156 0.47 -18.36 -0.89
CA SER A 156 -0.05 -19.07 -2.07
C SER A 156 -1.56 -19.30 -2.03
N ASN A 157 -2.18 -19.36 -0.84
CA ASN A 157 -3.55 -19.85 -0.67
C ASN A 157 -4.34 -19.08 0.41
N LYS A 158 -4.14 -17.76 0.46
CA LYS A 158 -4.69 -16.84 1.48
C LYS A 158 -6.19 -16.98 1.72
N GLU A 159 -7.00 -17.21 0.67
CA GLU A 159 -8.46 -17.28 0.79
C GLU A 159 -8.93 -18.59 1.46
N GLU A 160 -8.32 -19.74 1.13
CA GLU A 160 -8.67 -21.05 1.68
C GLU A 160 -8.28 -21.17 3.16
N ILE A 161 -7.14 -20.59 3.54
CA ILE A 161 -6.66 -20.58 4.93
C ILE A 161 -7.55 -19.70 5.81
N VAL A 162 -7.96 -18.53 5.30
CA VAL A 162 -8.89 -17.64 6.01
C VAL A 162 -10.28 -18.31 6.20
N GLU A 163 -10.81 -19.02 5.20
CA GLU A 163 -12.06 -19.78 5.37
C GLU A 163 -11.94 -20.92 6.41
N ARG A 164 -10.81 -21.64 6.45
CA ARG A 164 -10.56 -22.67 7.47
C ARG A 164 -10.45 -22.10 8.88
N LEU A 165 -9.87 -20.91 9.04
CA LEU A 165 -9.73 -20.25 10.34
C LEU A 165 -11.06 -19.64 10.81
N LEU A 166 -11.86 -19.08 9.90
CA LEU A 166 -13.20 -18.57 10.21
C LEU A 166 -14.18 -19.70 10.58
N SER A 167 -14.06 -20.87 9.95
CA SER A 167 -14.87 -22.04 10.32
C SER A 167 -14.48 -22.65 11.67
N HIS A 168 -13.19 -22.65 12.04
CA HIS A 168 -12.73 -23.16 13.34
C HIS A 168 -13.04 -22.20 14.51
N SER A 169 -12.94 -20.88 14.30
CA SER A 169 -13.32 -19.88 15.33
C SER A 169 -14.83 -19.80 15.59
N ALA A 170 -15.67 -20.23 14.62
CA ALA A 170 -17.10 -20.40 14.82
C ALA A 170 -17.42 -21.64 15.67
N GLN A 171 -16.70 -22.75 15.46
CA GLN A 171 -16.87 -24.00 16.22
C GLN A 171 -16.41 -23.86 17.69
N SER A 172 -15.31 -23.14 17.95
CA SER A 172 -14.84 -22.91 19.33
C SER A 172 -15.75 -21.97 20.15
N LYS A 173 -16.59 -21.16 19.50
CA LYS A 173 -17.61 -20.34 20.16
C LYS A 173 -18.91 -21.09 20.47
N GLU A 174 -19.24 -22.15 19.71
CA GLU A 174 -20.39 -23.02 20.01
C GLU A 174 -20.10 -24.03 21.13
N GLU A 175 -18.86 -24.51 21.25
CA GLU A 175 -18.48 -25.43 22.33
C GLU A 175 -18.33 -24.73 23.70
N ASN A 176 -17.99 -23.44 23.73
CA ASN A 176 -17.87 -22.66 24.97
C ASN A 176 -19.18 -22.02 25.45
N ASN A 177 -20.29 -22.24 24.73
CA ASN A 177 -21.62 -21.71 25.07
C ASN A 177 -22.64 -22.83 25.38
N LYS A 178 -22.13 -24.03 25.71
CA LYS A 178 -22.91 -25.22 26.09
C LYS A 178 -22.57 -25.69 27.50
#